data_AF-A0A517M9G0-F1
#
_entry.id   AF-A0A517M9G0-F1
#
_cell.length_a   1.000
_cell.length_b   1.000
_cell.length_c   1.000
_cell.angle_alpha   90.00
_cell.angle_beta   90.00
_cell.angle_gamma   90.00
#
_symmetry.space_group_name_H-M   'P 1'
#
loop_
_entity.id
_entity.type
_entity.pdbx_description
1 polymer ?
#
loop_
_entity_poly.entity_id
_entity_poly.type
_entity_poly.pdbx_seq_one_letter_code
_entity_poly.pdbx_strand_id
1 'polypeptide(L)'
;MGAPGVVEMVFIGLLAVMVLGVPTVAVIVAVIFMNRHGDETQALPPPPASSTCPKCLEPIQPTDQFCANCGASLQDAGSHPGSNGKDA
;
A
#
# COMPACT_ATOMS: atom_id res chain seq x y z
N MET A 1 21.71 22.52 56.85
CA MET A 1 20.53 22.70 55.98
C MET A 1 20.83 22.02 54.64
N GLY A 2 20.63 20.70 54.55
CA GLY A 2 20.75 19.99 53.27
C GLY A 2 19.48 20.25 52.47
N ALA A 3 19.60 20.77 51.24
CA ALA A 3 18.45 21.12 50.42
C ALA A 3 17.64 19.85 50.05
N PRO A 4 16.43 19.64 50.59
CA PRO A 4 15.60 18.48 50.24
C PRO A 4 14.87 18.75 48.91
N GLY A 5 15.61 19.12 47.86
CA GLY A 5 15.03 19.52 46.58
C GLY A 5 15.31 18.52 45.46
N VAL A 6 16.53 18.00 45.37
CA VAL A 6 16.98 17.26 44.18
C VAL A 6 16.29 15.90 44.06
N VAL A 7 16.19 15.16 45.17
CA VAL A 7 15.56 13.83 45.17
C VAL A 7 14.05 13.96 44.87
N GLU A 8 13.38 14.93 45.51
CA GLU A 8 11.98 15.28 45.24
C GLU A 8 11.74 15.67 43.78
N MET A 9 12.60 16.52 43.19
CA MET A 9 12.49 16.91 41.77
C MET A 9 12.65 15.70 40.82
N VAL A 10 13.52 14.75 41.14
CA VAL A 10 13.69 13.52 40.35
C VAL A 10 12.46 12.62 40.47
N PHE A 11 11.91 12.46 41.67
CA PHE A 11 10.68 11.69 41.88
C PHE A 11 9.48 12.32 41.16
N ILE A 12 9.28 13.62 41.32
CA ILE A 12 8.21 14.37 40.63
C ILE A 12 8.40 14.28 39.11
N GLY A 13 9.63 14.39 38.60
CA GLY A 13 9.94 14.25 37.18
C GLY A 13 9.61 12.86 36.63
N LEU A 14 10.01 11.80 37.32
CA LEU A 14 9.71 10.42 36.91
C LEU A 14 8.21 10.13 36.98
N LEU A 15 7.53 10.60 38.02
CA LEU A 15 6.07 10.48 38.15
C LEU A 15 5.35 11.24 37.02
N ALA A 16 5.81 12.47 36.69
CA ALA A 16 5.25 13.23 35.59
C ALA A 16 5.45 12.54 34.23
N VAL A 17 6.62 11.96 33.97
CA VAL A 17 6.88 11.20 32.73
C VAL A 17 6.02 9.93 32.65
N MET A 18 5.83 9.22 33.78
CA MET A 18 4.98 8.04 33.80
C MET A 18 3.49 8.37 33.66
N VAL A 19 3.01 9.43 34.31
CA VAL A 19 1.58 9.80 34.32
C VAL A 19 1.17 10.62 33.11
N LEU A 20 2.06 11.46 32.55
CA LEU A 20 1.77 12.29 31.40
C LEU A 20 2.41 11.75 30.11
N GLY A 21 3.62 11.18 30.17
CA GLY A 21 4.30 10.68 28.99
C GLY A 21 3.71 9.37 28.47
N VAL A 22 3.62 8.35 29.33
CA VAL A 22 3.17 6.99 28.94
C VAL A 22 1.76 6.96 28.32
N PRO A 23 0.70 7.55 28.93
CA PRO A 23 -0.62 7.51 28.31
C PRO A 23 -0.67 8.33 27.03
N THR A 24 0.06 9.43 26.93
CA THR A 24 0.11 10.25 25.71
C THR A 24 0.76 9.48 24.56
N VAL A 25 1.87 8.78 24.82
CA VAL A 25 2.52 7.92 23.82
C VAL A 25 1.60 6.76 23.42
N ALA A 26 0.90 6.13 24.36
CA ALA A 26 -0.05 5.05 24.07
C ALA A 26 -1.20 5.53 23.17
N VAL A 27 -1.78 6.71 23.46
CA VAL A 27 -2.82 7.32 22.63
C VAL A 27 -2.29 7.65 21.23
N ILE A 28 -1.08 8.21 21.12
CA ILE A 28 -0.46 8.52 19.82
C ILE A 28 -0.31 7.25 18.98
N VAL A 29 0.21 6.16 19.55
CA VAL A 29 0.36 4.88 18.84
C VAL A 29 -1.00 4.31 18.43
N ALA A 30 -2.01 4.37 19.32
CA ALA A 30 -3.36 3.92 19.01
C ALA A 30 -3.99 4.70 17.85
N VAL A 31 -3.83 6.02 17.83
CA VAL A 31 -4.32 6.89 16.73
C VAL A 31 -3.60 6.58 15.43
N ILE A 32 -2.26 6.42 15.45
CA ILE A 32 -1.49 6.05 14.25
C ILE A 32 -1.98 4.71 13.70
N PHE A 33 -2.20 3.72 14.56
CA PHE A 33 -2.69 2.41 14.15
C PHE A 33 -4.09 2.50 13.54
N MET A 34 -5.04 3.15 14.23
CA MET A 34 -6.39 3.39 13.72
C MET A 34 -6.40 4.08 12.36
N ASN A 35 -5.53 5.08 12.17
CA ASN A 35 -5.39 5.81 10.91
C ASN A 35 -4.72 4.98 9.80
N ARG A 36 -4.00 3.90 10.13
CA ARG A 36 -3.35 3.01 9.16
C ARG A 36 -4.24 1.88 8.64
N HIS A 37 -5.48 1.75 9.11
CA HIS A 37 -6.45 0.77 8.59
C HIS A 37 -6.99 1.08 7.17
N GLY A 38 -6.38 2.02 6.44
CA GLY A 38 -6.82 2.45 5.10
C GLY A 38 -6.17 1.74 3.91
N ASP A 39 -5.37 0.69 4.10
CA ASP A 39 -4.70 -0.05 3.00
C ASP A 39 -5.45 -1.33 2.62
N GLU A 40 -6.78 -1.29 2.57
CA GLU A 40 -7.58 -2.36 1.96
C GLU A 40 -8.53 -1.78 0.92
N THR A 41 -8.00 -0.94 0.04
CA THR A 41 -8.51 -0.94 -1.34
C THR A 41 -7.77 -2.06 -2.06
N GLN A 42 -8.19 -3.31 -1.78
CA GLN A 42 -7.87 -4.41 -2.68
C GLN A 42 -8.38 -3.98 -4.05
N ALA A 43 -7.47 -3.76 -4.99
CA ALA A 43 -7.81 -3.76 -6.39
C ALA A 43 -8.60 -5.05 -6.63
N LEU A 44 -9.86 -4.93 -7.04
CA LEU A 44 -10.62 -6.08 -7.50
C LEU A 44 -9.72 -6.87 -8.45
N PRO A 45 -9.71 -8.21 -8.38
CA PRO A 45 -9.04 -9.00 -9.41
C PRO A 45 -9.49 -8.45 -10.77
N PRO A 46 -8.55 -8.19 -11.71
CA PRO A 46 -8.90 -7.64 -13.00
C PRO A 46 -10.04 -8.50 -13.59
N PRO A 47 -11.09 -7.86 -14.15
CA PRO A 47 -12.20 -8.58 -14.74
C PRO A 47 -11.66 -9.70 -15.63
N PRO A 48 -12.27 -10.90 -15.59
CA PRO A 48 -11.80 -12.03 -16.39
C PRO A 48 -11.62 -11.57 -17.83
N ALA A 49 -10.40 -11.78 -18.34
CA ALA A 49 -9.94 -11.30 -19.64
C ALA A 49 -11.06 -11.46 -20.66
N SER A 50 -11.55 -10.33 -21.17
CA SER A 50 -12.59 -10.28 -22.18
C SER A 50 -12.23 -11.22 -23.32
N SER A 51 -13.18 -12.05 -23.76
CA SER A 51 -13.02 -12.97 -24.90
C SER A 51 -12.94 -12.25 -26.25
N THR A 52 -12.53 -10.99 -26.26
CA THR A 52 -12.52 -10.09 -27.40
C THR A 52 -11.25 -9.25 -27.35
N CYS A 53 -10.55 -9.19 -28.47
CA CYS A 53 -9.31 -8.44 -28.60
C CYS A 53 -9.57 -6.94 -28.44
N PRO A 54 -8.85 -6.22 -27.56
CA PRO A 54 -9.05 -4.78 -27.38
C PRO A 54 -8.58 -3.93 -28.58
N LYS A 55 -7.85 -4.52 -29.54
CA LYS A 55 -7.29 -3.82 -30.71
C LYS A 55 -8.19 -3.89 -31.95
N CYS A 56 -8.69 -5.08 -32.28
CA CYS A 56 -9.50 -5.30 -33.47
C CYS A 56 -10.93 -5.76 -33.19
N LEU A 57 -11.28 -5.98 -31.91
CA LEU A 57 -12.59 -6.45 -31.45
C LEU A 57 -12.98 -7.85 -31.95
N GLU A 58 -12.02 -8.64 -32.42
CA GLU A 58 -12.25 -10.03 -32.80
C GLU A 58 -12.36 -10.94 -31.55
N PRO A 59 -13.22 -11.96 -31.55
CA PRO A 59 -13.19 -13.04 -30.57
C PRO A 59 -11.79 -13.67 -30.41
N ILE A 60 -11.35 -13.80 -29.15
CA ILE A 60 -10.10 -14.44 -28.75
C ILE A 60 -10.37 -15.42 -27.63
N GLN A 61 -9.55 -16.47 -27.53
CA GLN A 61 -9.61 -17.37 -26.38
C GLN A 61 -8.85 -16.75 -25.21
N PRO A 62 -9.29 -16.98 -23.96
CA PRO A 62 -8.60 -16.46 -22.77
C PRO A 62 -7.19 -17.05 -22.58
N THR A 63 -6.86 -18.14 -23.28
CA THR A 63 -5.53 -18.76 -23.31
C THR A 63 -4.62 -18.18 -24.40
N ASP A 64 -5.16 -17.41 -25.35
CA ASP A 64 -4.39 -16.89 -26.48
C ASP A 64 -3.37 -15.87 -26.01
N GLN A 65 -2.13 -16.06 -26.45
CA GLN A 65 -1.05 -15.13 -26.15
C GLN A 65 -1.09 -13.89 -27.07
N PHE A 66 -1.49 -14.12 -28.32
CA PHE A 66 -1.59 -13.08 -29.34
C PHE A 66 -2.91 -13.20 -30.09
N CYS A 67 -3.43 -12.09 -30.57
CA CYS A 67 -4.62 -12.10 -31.43
C CYS A 67 -4.27 -12.70 -32.81
N ALA A 68 -4.95 -13.77 -33.21
CA ALA A 68 -4.76 -14.41 -34.52
C ALA A 68 -5.17 -13.54 -35.72
N ASN A 69 -6.01 -12.53 -35.51
CA ASN A 69 -6.46 -11.61 -36.56
C ASN A 69 -5.48 -10.45 -36.78
N CYS A 70 -5.04 -9.77 -35.70
CA CYS A 70 -4.25 -8.54 -35.80
C CYS A 70 -2.81 -8.62 -35.26
N GLY A 71 -2.44 -9.72 -34.59
CA GLY A 71 -1.10 -9.94 -34.03
C GLY A 71 -0.81 -9.23 -32.70
N ALA A 72 -1.80 -8.59 -32.08
CA ALA A 72 -1.61 -7.88 -30.80
C ALA A 72 -1.37 -8.84 -29.61
N SER A 73 -0.43 -8.50 -28.73
CA SER A 73 -0.19 -9.20 -27.45
C SER A 73 -1.38 -9.03 -26.50
N LEU A 74 -1.82 -10.14 -25.88
CA LEU A 74 -2.97 -10.19 -24.98
C LEU A 74 -2.57 -10.39 -23.51
N GLN A 75 -1.30 -10.73 -23.23
CA GLN A 75 -0.78 -10.89 -21.86
C GLN A 75 -0.69 -9.55 -21.13
N ASP A 76 -0.53 -8.47 -21.88
CA ASP A 76 -0.26 -7.13 -21.35
C ASP A 76 -1.52 -6.28 -21.19
N ALA A 77 -2.71 -6.85 -21.44
CA ALA A 77 -3.99 -6.16 -21.31
C ALA A 77 -4.32 -5.72 -19.86
N GLY A 78 -3.44 -6.01 -18.89
CA GLY A 78 -3.47 -5.44 -17.54
C GLY A 78 -2.21 -4.72 -17.07
N SER A 79 -1.02 -4.99 -17.63
CA SER A 79 0.25 -4.54 -17.01
C SER A 79 1.47 -4.49 -17.93
N HIS A 80 1.43 -3.78 -19.07
CA HIS A 80 2.71 -3.35 -19.65
C HIS A 80 2.68 -2.04 -20.44
N PRO A 81 3.57 -1.07 -20.14
CA PRO A 81 3.85 0.05 -21.03
C PRO A 81 4.73 -0.40 -22.19
N GLY A 82 4.26 -0.21 -23.43
CA GLY A 82 5.10 0.25 -24.54
C GLY A 82 6.12 -0.73 -25.13
N SER A 83 5.64 -1.53 -26.07
CA SER A 83 6.20 -1.81 -27.41
C SER A 83 7.53 -1.15 -27.88
N ASN A 84 8.45 -2.02 -28.31
CA ASN A 84 9.18 -2.06 -29.62
C ASN A 84 10.49 -1.25 -29.90
N GLY A 85 11.49 -1.98 -30.42
CA GLY A 85 12.68 -1.53 -31.20
C GLY A 85 13.75 -2.62 -31.11
N LYS A 86 14.21 -3.38 -32.12
CA LYS A 86 14.52 -3.15 -33.54
C LYS A 86 15.71 -2.21 -33.81
N ASP A 87 16.79 -2.38 -33.07
CA ASP A 87 18.12 -1.78 -33.32
C ASP A 87 19.17 -2.78 -32.76
N ALA A 88 20.12 -3.37 -33.49
CA ALA A 88 20.62 -3.27 -34.86
C ALA A 88 21.27 -4.62 -35.26
#